data_AF-A0A9Q0WF45-F1
#
_entry.id   AF-A0A9Q0WF45-F1
#
_cell.length_a   1.000
_cell.length_b   1.000
_cell.length_c   1.000
_cell.angle_alpha   90.00
_cell.angle_beta   90.00
_cell.angle_gamma   90.00
#
_symmetry.space_group_name_H-M   'P 1'
#
loop_
_entity.id
_entity.type
_entity.pdbx_description
1 polymer ?
#
loop_
_entity_poly.entity_id
_entity_poly.type
_entity_poly.pdbx_seq_one_letter_code
_entity_poly.pdbx_strand_id
1 'polypeptide(L)'
;MLMMEGSTGKDFCKAGGFPKLEVLIIASGVLEEWTELEEGALPRLKYLHFHSCSSLRMLPEGLQFVTTVEELVLLPLLDEHEERLKPDGGVENYKIRNIPKITFIPESVVASRFNENSSTPPAPATDEE
;
A
#
# COMPACT_ATOMS: atom_id res chain seq x y z
N MET A 1 -3.34 12.38 -10.85
CA MET A 1 -3.63 11.57 -9.64
C MET A 1 -4.85 10.74 -9.96
N LEU A 2 -4.75 9.43 -9.83
CA LEU A 2 -5.88 8.50 -9.93
C LEU A 2 -6.03 7.79 -8.59
N MET A 3 -7.27 7.70 -8.09
CA MET A 3 -7.64 6.91 -6.93
C MET A 3 -8.46 5.70 -7.41
N MET A 4 -8.05 4.49 -7.04
CA MET A 4 -8.78 3.26 -7.32
C MET A 4 -9.54 2.80 -6.09
N GLU A 5 -10.84 2.58 -6.24
CA GLU A 5 -11.73 1.99 -5.23
C GLU A 5 -12.49 0.83 -5.90
N GLY A 6 -12.28 -0.42 -5.47
CA GLY A 6 -13.02 -1.57 -6.02
C GLY A 6 -12.23 -2.88 -6.19
N SER A 7 -12.96 -3.95 -6.51
CA SER A 7 -12.52 -5.36 -6.46
C SER A 7 -11.90 -5.94 -7.74
N THR A 8 -11.71 -5.15 -8.80
CA THR A 8 -11.13 -5.67 -10.06
C THR A 8 -10.27 -4.61 -10.74
N GLY A 9 -8.97 -4.65 -10.49
CA GLY A 9 -7.94 -3.86 -11.20
C GLY A 9 -7.67 -4.35 -12.63
N LYS A 10 -8.68 -4.90 -13.33
CA LYS A 10 -8.54 -5.72 -14.54
C LYS A 10 -8.44 -4.92 -15.86
N ASP A 11 -8.72 -3.62 -15.82
CA ASP A 11 -8.89 -2.82 -17.04
C ASP A 11 -7.87 -1.68 -17.20
N PHE A 12 -7.05 -1.40 -16.17
CA PHE A 12 -6.24 -0.17 -16.11
C PHE A 12 -4.74 -0.40 -16.22
N CYS A 13 -4.32 -1.66 -16.21
CA CYS A 13 -2.91 -2.05 -16.20
C CYS A 13 -2.39 -2.46 -17.59
N LYS A 14 -3.14 -2.15 -18.66
CA LYS A 14 -2.73 -2.36 -20.06
C LYS A 14 -1.73 -1.29 -20.51
N ALA A 15 -0.80 -1.69 -21.37
CA ALA A 15 0.16 -0.81 -22.02
C ALA A 15 -0.53 0.41 -22.65
N GLY A 16 -0.15 1.62 -22.22
CA GLY A 16 -0.68 2.88 -22.77
C GLY A 16 -1.98 3.40 -22.16
N GLY A 17 -2.52 2.79 -21.10
CA GLY A 17 -3.73 3.28 -20.43
C GLY A 17 -3.61 4.71 -19.88
N PHE A 18 -2.47 5.03 -19.23
CA PHE A 18 -2.25 6.35 -18.63
C PHE A 18 -0.80 6.87 -18.80
N PRO A 19 -0.43 7.36 -19.99
CA PRO A 19 0.94 7.79 -20.29
C PRO A 19 1.42 9.05 -19.53
N LYS A 20 0.50 9.79 -18.88
CA LYS A 20 0.80 11.01 -18.13
C LYS A 20 0.53 10.87 -16.63
N LEU A 21 0.28 9.66 -16.13
CA LEU A 21 0.00 9.49 -14.72
C LEU A 21 1.27 9.59 -13.89
N GLU A 22 1.31 10.55 -12.98
CA GLU A 22 2.43 10.75 -12.06
C GLU A 22 2.15 10.22 -10.64
N VAL A 23 0.87 10.15 -10.25
CA VAL A 23 0.44 9.72 -8.91
C VAL A 23 -0.67 8.68 -9.05
N LEU A 24 -0.46 7.49 -8.51
CA LEU A 24 -1.43 6.41 -8.43
C LEU A 24 -1.68 6.05 -6.96
N ILE A 25 -2.95 6.06 -6.58
CA ILE A 25 -3.39 5.70 -5.24
C ILE A 25 -4.38 4.54 -5.37
N ILE A 26 -4.14 3.47 -4.64
CA ILE A 26 -4.95 2.26 -4.65
C ILE A 26 -5.52 2.09 -3.25
N ALA A 27 -6.84 2.18 -3.12
CA ALA A 27 -7.53 2.06 -1.85
C ALA A 27 -8.51 0.88 -1.88
N SER A 28 -8.13 -0.28 -1.32
CA SER A 28 -9.00 -1.47 -1.36
C SER A 28 -8.69 -2.49 -0.28
N GLY A 29 -9.64 -2.72 0.62
CA GLY A 29 -9.55 -3.75 1.68
C GLY A 29 -9.61 -5.19 1.19
N VAL A 30 -10.07 -5.42 -0.03
CA VAL A 30 -10.28 -6.75 -0.62
C VAL A 30 -9.30 -7.06 -1.75
N LEU A 31 -8.34 -6.18 -2.01
CA LEU A 31 -7.34 -6.38 -3.06
C LEU A 31 -6.31 -7.41 -2.57
N GLU A 32 -6.48 -8.67 -2.96
CA GLU A 32 -5.56 -9.74 -2.62
C GLU A 32 -4.30 -9.77 -3.50
N GLU A 33 -4.48 -9.55 -4.80
CA GLU A 33 -3.40 -9.64 -5.77
C GLU A 33 -3.48 -8.47 -6.75
N TRP A 34 -2.34 -7.83 -6.98
CA TRP A 34 -2.19 -6.87 -8.07
C TRP A 34 -1.27 -7.51 -9.10
N THR A 35 -1.83 -8.24 -10.08
CA THR A 35 -1.04 -9.09 -11.01
C THR A 35 -0.94 -8.53 -12.43
N GLU A 36 -1.72 -7.53 -12.81
CA GLU A 36 -1.91 -7.16 -14.22
C GLU A 36 -1.05 -6.00 -14.73
N LEU A 37 0.01 -5.57 -14.04
CA LEU A 37 0.83 -4.46 -14.53
C LEU A 37 1.67 -4.87 -15.74
N GLU A 38 1.27 -4.44 -16.94
CA GLU A 38 2.08 -4.61 -18.15
C GLU A 38 3.26 -3.64 -18.18
N GLU A 39 4.35 -4.09 -18.81
CA GLU A 39 5.50 -3.25 -19.11
C GLU A 39 5.05 -2.02 -19.92
N GLY A 40 5.37 -0.82 -19.42
CA GLY A 40 4.99 0.43 -20.08
C GLY A 40 3.54 0.88 -19.89
N ALA A 41 2.76 0.26 -19.00
CA ALA A 41 1.43 0.76 -18.62
C ALA A 41 1.49 2.18 -18.03
N LEU A 42 2.52 2.44 -17.20
CA LEU A 42 2.68 3.67 -16.40
C LEU A 42 4.08 4.28 -16.56
N PRO A 43 4.44 4.80 -17.74
CA PRO A 43 5.81 5.22 -18.04
C PRO A 43 6.26 6.47 -17.27
N ARG A 44 5.36 7.23 -16.64
CA ARG A 44 5.67 8.48 -15.92
C ARG A 44 5.26 8.48 -14.46
N LEU A 45 4.94 7.31 -13.91
CA LEU A 45 4.48 7.20 -12.53
C LEU A 45 5.63 7.51 -11.58
N LYS A 46 5.42 8.46 -10.67
CA LYS A 46 6.40 8.87 -9.66
C LYS A 46 6.02 8.43 -8.26
N TYR A 47 4.73 8.49 -7.94
CA TYR A 47 4.21 8.22 -6.60
C TYR A 47 3.19 7.10 -6.66
N LEU A 48 3.43 6.03 -5.91
CA LEU A 48 2.54 4.87 -5.82
C LEU A 48 2.14 4.62 -4.36
N HIS A 49 0.87 4.84 -4.02
CA HIS A 49 0.40 4.68 -2.65
C HIS A 49 -0.69 3.60 -2.56
N PHE A 50 -0.52 2.67 -1.62
CA PHE A 50 -1.52 1.68 -1.24
C PHE A 50 -2.15 2.09 0.09
N HIS A 51 -3.47 2.22 0.08
CA HIS A 51 -4.29 2.63 1.20
C HIS A 51 -5.25 1.51 1.61
N SER A 52 -5.22 1.08 2.86
CA SER A 52 -6.11 0.02 3.37
C SER A 52 -6.05 -1.27 2.57
N CYS A 53 -4.89 -1.61 1.99
CA CYS A 53 -4.70 -2.83 1.20
C CYS A 53 -4.17 -3.97 2.08
N SER A 54 -4.87 -4.26 3.19
CA SER A 54 -4.47 -5.29 4.15
C SER A 54 -4.43 -6.67 3.49
N SER A 55 -5.34 -6.98 2.59
CA SER A 55 -5.37 -8.28 1.90
C SER A 55 -4.27 -8.47 0.84
N LEU A 56 -3.49 -7.42 0.51
CA LEU A 56 -2.56 -7.45 -0.63
C LEU A 56 -1.37 -8.36 -0.37
N ARG A 57 -1.43 -9.57 -0.94
CA ARG A 57 -0.42 -10.62 -0.78
C ARG A 57 0.75 -10.48 -1.73
N MET A 58 0.57 -9.89 -2.90
CA MET A 58 1.60 -9.83 -3.94
C MET A 58 1.49 -8.56 -4.79
N LEU A 59 2.66 -7.98 -5.07
CA LEU A 59 2.82 -6.90 -6.06
C LEU A 59 3.01 -7.49 -7.46
N PRO A 60 2.69 -6.76 -8.53
CA PRO A 60 2.82 -7.25 -9.89
C PRO A 60 4.30 -7.33 -10.25
N GLU A 61 4.69 -8.36 -10.99
CA GLU A 61 6.04 -8.46 -11.54
C GLU A 61 6.37 -7.27 -12.44
N GLY A 62 5.35 -6.71 -13.11
CA GLY A 62 5.47 -5.50 -13.93
C GLY A 62 6.07 -4.30 -13.20
N LEU A 63 5.92 -4.23 -11.87
CA LEU A 63 6.38 -3.10 -11.07
C LEU A 63 7.90 -2.93 -11.16
N GLN A 64 8.64 -4.02 -11.34
CA GLN A 64 10.09 -3.99 -11.48
C GLN A 64 10.54 -3.19 -12.71
N PHE A 65 9.72 -3.14 -13.76
CA PHE A 65 10.02 -2.41 -15.00
C PHE A 65 9.68 -0.93 -14.89
N VAL A 66 8.88 -0.53 -13.90
CA VAL A 66 8.53 0.88 -13.68
C VAL A 66 9.63 1.56 -12.88
N THR A 67 10.71 1.91 -13.56
CA THR A 67 11.88 2.60 -12.98
C THR A 67 11.64 4.08 -12.70
N THR A 68 10.48 4.62 -13.08
CA THR A 68 10.13 6.03 -12.88
C THR A 68 9.53 6.32 -11.51
N VAL A 69 9.16 5.28 -10.75
CA VAL A 69 8.61 5.45 -9.40
C VAL A 69 9.71 5.92 -8.47
N GLU A 70 9.51 7.12 -7.90
CA GLU A 70 10.39 7.73 -6.92
C GLU A 70 9.97 7.32 -5.50
N GLU A 71 8.67 7.14 -5.26
CA GLU A 71 8.14 6.85 -3.93
C GLU A 71 7.03 5.79 -3.95
N LEU A 72 7.18 4.79 -3.07
CA LEU A 72 6.19 3.76 -2.79
C LEU A 72 5.77 3.85 -1.32
N VAL A 73 4.48 3.91 -1.06
CA VAL A 73 3.91 3.96 0.30
C VAL A 73 2.86 2.86 0.45
N LEU A 74 2.96 2.05 1.51
CA LEU A 74 1.94 1.06 1.86
C LEU A 74 1.41 1.34 3.28
N LEU A 75 0.13 1.65 3.39
CA LEU A 75 -0.51 1.97 4.67
C LEU A 75 -2.02 1.61 4.73
N PRO A 76 -2.54 1.11 5.85
CA PRO A 76 -1.87 0.12 6.67
C PRO A 76 -1.44 -1.09 5.82
N LEU A 77 -0.23 -1.57 6.07
CA LEU A 77 0.26 -2.86 5.59
C LEU A 77 0.08 -3.90 6.71
N LEU A 78 -0.29 -5.14 6.41
CA LEU A 78 -0.22 -6.20 7.40
C LEU A 78 1.23 -6.41 7.86
N ASP A 79 1.45 -6.50 9.17
CA ASP A 79 2.78 -6.68 9.75
C ASP A 79 3.52 -7.91 9.15
N GLU A 80 2.80 -8.98 8.81
CA GLU A 80 3.34 -10.18 8.13
C GLU A 80 3.82 -9.94 6.69
N HIS A 81 3.27 -8.94 5.99
CA HIS A 81 3.66 -8.62 4.62
C HIS A 81 4.94 -7.79 4.56
N GLU A 82 5.29 -7.07 5.64
CA GLU A 82 6.51 -6.27 5.72
C GLU A 82 7.76 -7.14 5.51
N GLU A 83 7.82 -8.32 6.12
CA GLU A 83 8.97 -9.22 6.01
C GLU A 83 9.24 -9.67 4.57
N ARG A 84 8.20 -9.83 3.76
CA ARG A 84 8.30 -10.27 2.37
C ARG A 84 8.75 -9.17 1.42
N LEU A 85 8.35 -7.93 1.69
CA LEU A 85 8.70 -6.75 0.89
C LEU A 85 10.00 -6.08 1.36
N LYS A 86 10.53 -6.51 2.51
CA LYS A 86 11.67 -5.90 3.18
C LYS A 86 12.87 -5.70 2.24
N PRO A 87 13.49 -4.51 2.22
CA PRO A 87 14.69 -4.23 1.41
C PRO A 87 15.87 -5.14 1.70
N ASP A 88 15.94 -5.70 2.90
CA ASP A 88 17.07 -6.50 3.39
C ASP A 88 16.87 -8.02 3.18
N GLY A 89 16.36 -8.43 2.02
CA GLY A 89 16.21 -9.85 1.66
C GLY A 89 14.78 -10.40 1.66
N GLY A 90 13.77 -9.55 1.63
CA GLY A 90 12.40 -9.96 1.40
C GLY A 90 12.26 -10.67 0.04
N VAL A 91 11.52 -11.78 0.01
CA VAL A 91 11.32 -12.61 -1.20
C VAL A 91 10.74 -11.83 -2.39
N GLU A 92 10.02 -10.74 -2.14
CA GLU A 92 9.42 -9.89 -3.18
C GLU A 92 10.14 -8.55 -3.34
N ASN A 93 11.27 -8.35 -2.66
CA ASN A 93 11.98 -7.08 -2.71
C ASN A 93 12.47 -6.73 -4.13
N TYR A 94 12.78 -7.72 -4.95
CA TYR A 94 13.22 -7.50 -6.33
C TYR A 94 12.23 -6.66 -7.16
N LYS A 95 10.92 -6.70 -6.82
CA LYS A 95 9.87 -5.92 -7.50
C LYS A 95 9.93 -4.42 -7.20
N ILE A 96 10.44 -4.06 -6.03
CA ILE A 96 10.49 -2.68 -5.53
C ILE A 96 11.92 -2.15 -5.36
N ARG A 97 12.94 -2.96 -5.68
CA ARG A 97 14.36 -2.62 -5.54
C ARG A 97 14.78 -1.37 -6.31
N ASN A 98 14.08 -1.05 -7.40
CA ASN A 98 14.37 0.13 -8.22
C ASN A 98 13.80 1.42 -7.62
N ILE A 99 12.97 1.33 -6.58
CA ILE A 99 12.28 2.46 -5.98
C ILE A 99 13.17 3.06 -4.87
N PRO A 100 13.58 4.34 -4.98
CA PRO A 100 14.53 4.92 -4.04
C PRO A 100 13.92 5.20 -2.67
N LYS A 101 12.62 5.48 -2.60
CA LYS A 101 11.92 5.78 -1.35
C LYS A 101 10.75 4.83 -1.14
N ILE A 102 10.84 4.01 -0.09
CA ILE A 102 9.81 3.04 0.25
C ILE A 102 9.41 3.24 1.71
N THR A 103 8.12 3.39 1.96
CA THR A 103 7.56 3.60 3.29
C THR A 103 6.52 2.52 3.57
N PHE A 104 6.75 1.73 4.62
CA PHE A 104 5.80 0.76 5.13
C PHE A 104 5.23 1.28 6.45
N ILE A 105 3.90 1.33 6.56
CA ILE A 105 3.21 1.68 7.80
C ILE A 105 2.37 0.48 8.21
N PRO A 106 2.78 -0.29 9.22
CA PRO A 106 2.04 -1.46 9.66
C PRO A 106 0.67 -1.09 10.24
N GLU A 107 -0.29 -2.01 10.14
CA GLU A 107 -1.62 -1.85 10.75
C GLU A 107 -1.53 -1.65 12.26
N SER A 108 -0.62 -2.36 12.94
CA SER A 108 -0.37 -2.19 14.38
C SER A 108 0.00 -0.75 14.77
N VAL A 109 0.76 -0.05 13.91
CA VAL A 109 1.16 1.35 14.09
C VAL A 109 -0.01 2.31 13.85
N VAL A 110 -0.92 1.97 12.93
CA VAL A 110 -2.13 2.76 12.68
C VAL A 110 -3.16 2.57 13.80
N ALA A 111 -3.39 1.33 14.23
CA ALA A 111 -4.36 0.98 15.27
C ALA A 111 -4.03 1.63 16.62
N SER A 112 -2.74 1.68 16.99
CA SER A 112 -2.27 2.32 18.22
C SER A 112 -2.60 3.83 18.26
N ARG A 113 -2.58 4.52 17.11
CA ARG A 113 -2.96 5.95 17.03
C ARG A 113 -4.45 6.21 17.27
N PHE A 114 -5.33 5.24 17.03
CA PHE A 114 -6.77 5.39 17.31
C PHE A 114 -7.14 5.05 18.76
N ASN A 115 -6.33 4.22 19.43
CA ASN A 115 -6.59 3.83 20.82
C ASN A 115 -6.26 4.95 21.84
N GLU A 116 -5.43 5.93 21.48
CA GLU A 116 -5.18 7.11 22.33
C GLU A 116 -6.39 8.08 22.39
N ASN A 117 -7.39 7.95 21.50
CA ASN A 117 -8.56 8.84 21.49
C ASN A 117 -9.83 8.22 22.13
N SER A 118 -9.75 7.02 22.72
CA SER A 118 -10.88 6.33 23.38
C SER A 118 -10.70 6.14 24.88
N SER A 119 -9.76 6.87 25.51
CA SER A 119 -9.68 6.95 26.98
C SER A 119 -10.96 7.57 27.54
N THR A 120 -11.96 6.71 27.75
CA THR A 120 -13.16 7.01 28.50
C THR A 120 -12.69 7.34 29.92
N PRO A 121 -13.04 8.51 30.49
CA PRO A 121 -12.61 8.83 31.85
C PRO A 121 -13.14 7.75 32.81
N PRO A 122 -12.32 7.31 33.80
CA PRO A 122 -12.78 6.33 34.78
C PRO A 122 -14.01 6.88 35.51
N ALA A 123 -15.05 6.04 35.64
CA ALA A 123 -16.27 6.39 36.35
C ALA A 123 -15.94 6.82 37.80
N PRO A 124 -16.64 7.83 38.36
CA PRO A 124 -16.40 8.25 39.74
C PRO A 124 -16.70 7.10 40.69
N ALA A 125 -15.73 6.76 41.54
CA ALA A 125 -15.92 5.78 42.59
C ALA A 125 -17.04 6.26 43.53
N THR A 126 -18.15 5.53 43.56
CA THR A 126 -19.15 5.66 44.61
C THR A 126 -18.58 5.02 45.87
N ASP A 127 -18.13 5.87 46.78
CA ASP A 127 -17.89 5.53 48.18
C ASP A 127 -19.27 5.25 48.80
N GLU A 128 -19.61 3.98 48.98
CA GLU A 128 -20.76 3.58 49.80
C GLU A 128 -20.26 3.27 51.21
N GLU A 129 -20.71 4.13 52.13
CA GLU A 129 -20.52 4.15 53.59
C GLU A 129 -21.14 2.93 54.30
#